data_AF-A0AAJ2KRM7-F1
#
_entry.id   AF-A0AAJ2KRM7-F1
#
_cell.length_a   1.000
_cell.length_b   1.000
_cell.length_c   1.000
_cell.angle_alpha   90.00
_cell.angle_beta   90.00
_cell.angle_gamma   90.00
#
_symmetry.space_group_name_H-M   'P 1'
#
loop_
_entity.id
_entity.type
_entity.pdbx_description
1 polymer ?
#
loop_
_entity_poly.entity_id
_entity_poly.type
_entity_poly.pdbx_seq_one_letter_code
_entity_poly.pdbx_strand_id
1 'polypeptide(L)'
;MKYSTFFAPGIMALILAGTTGTAFSAQLELVKPEHLIVDKSLTQTQLAANEYVAREYATFWNTGEESLARNALAINFIDKTPPEGRKQGPEGAILASRAFRTAVPDLRCDVEQMIISGNRAVSHLHFHGTFTGTFGKLKGKGQKIDFIATDIYEISDGKIVANWHIEDNLTLMKQLGAL
;
A
#
# COMPACT_ATOMS: atom_id res chain seq x y z
N MET A 1 13.11 -63.51 52.51
CA MET A 1 14.47 -63.81 52.00
C MET A 1 14.97 -62.61 51.21
N LYS A 2 16.24 -62.25 51.40
CA LYS A 2 16.95 -61.09 50.83
C LYS A 2 17.25 -61.23 49.33
N TYR A 3 17.78 -60.13 48.77
CA TYR A 3 18.49 -59.89 47.48
C TYR A 3 17.58 -59.42 46.32
N SER A 4 17.64 -58.17 45.84
CA SER A 4 18.71 -57.28 45.34
C SER A 4 18.84 -57.32 43.81
N THR A 5 18.51 -56.16 43.20
CA THR A 5 19.12 -55.51 42.02
C THR A 5 19.32 -56.28 40.72
N PHE A 6 18.78 -55.76 39.61
CA PHE A 6 19.60 -55.31 38.47
C PHE A 6 18.90 -54.19 37.68
N PHE A 7 19.63 -53.10 37.47
CA PHE A 7 19.33 -51.99 36.57
C PHE A 7 19.55 -52.43 35.11
N ALA A 8 18.69 -51.99 34.19
CA ALA A 8 19.00 -51.85 32.78
C ALA A 8 18.26 -50.61 32.22
N PRO A 9 18.96 -49.59 31.67
CA PRO A 9 18.35 -48.36 31.15
C PRO A 9 18.21 -48.34 29.61
N GLY A 10 17.27 -47.54 29.11
CA GLY A 10 17.19 -47.03 27.73
C GLY A 10 16.59 -48.03 26.73
N ILE A 11 15.65 -47.69 25.84
CA ILE A 11 15.55 -46.49 25.00
C ILE A 11 14.06 -46.19 24.79
N MET A 12 13.59 -45.02 25.23
CA MET A 12 12.25 -44.52 24.91
C MET A 12 12.39 -43.62 23.69
N ALA A 13 11.88 -44.08 22.55
CA ALA A 13 11.82 -43.28 21.32
C ALA A 13 10.85 -42.12 21.52
N LEU A 14 11.38 -40.90 21.64
CA LEU A 14 10.58 -39.68 21.55
C LEU A 14 10.26 -39.43 20.07
N ILE A 15 9.05 -39.76 19.66
CA ILE A 15 8.49 -39.27 18.40
C ILE A 15 8.14 -37.79 18.64
N LEU A 16 9.03 -36.89 18.23
CA LEU A 16 8.70 -35.48 18.06
C LEU A 16 7.80 -35.35 16.83
N ALA A 17 6.48 -35.37 17.06
CA ALA A 17 5.52 -34.89 16.09
C ALA A 17 5.77 -33.39 15.89
N GLY A 18 6.38 -33.05 14.75
CA GLY A 18 6.58 -31.67 14.34
C GLY A 18 5.25 -30.96 14.26
N THR A 19 5.07 -29.93 15.08
CA THR A 19 4.03 -28.94 14.85
C THR A 19 4.42 -28.17 13.60
N THR A 20 3.89 -28.59 12.45
CA THR A 20 3.83 -27.73 11.28
C THR A 20 2.92 -26.57 11.65
N GLY A 21 3.51 -25.52 12.24
CA GLY A 21 2.89 -24.22 12.28
C GLY A 21 2.69 -23.80 10.84
N THR A 22 1.47 -23.94 10.33
CA THR A 22 1.05 -23.20 9.15
C THR A 22 1.17 -21.74 9.54
N ALA A 23 2.28 -21.11 9.14
CA ALA A 23 2.34 -19.66 9.08
C ALA A 23 1.24 -19.26 8.10
N PHE A 24 0.06 -18.94 8.62
CA PHE A 24 -0.96 -18.24 7.89
C PHE A 24 -0.33 -16.88 7.59
N SER A 25 0.30 -16.76 6.42
CA SER A 25 0.67 -15.46 5.88
C SER A 25 -0.65 -14.70 5.84
N ALA A 26 -0.83 -13.73 6.74
CA ALA A 26 -1.94 -12.81 6.65
C ALA A 26 -1.79 -12.15 5.28
N GLN A 27 -2.57 -12.62 4.30
CA GLN A 27 -2.69 -11.95 3.02
C GLN A 27 -3.07 -10.51 3.38
N LEU A 28 -2.20 -9.55 3.09
CA LEU A 28 -2.47 -8.15 3.35
C LEU A 28 -3.80 -7.81 2.68
N GLU A 29 -4.80 -7.43 3.48
CA GLU A 29 -6.09 -7.04 2.92
C GLU A 29 -5.91 -5.70 2.22
N LEU A 30 -6.03 -5.71 0.88
CA LEU A 30 -5.92 -4.50 0.08
C LEU A 30 -7.10 -3.57 0.39
N VAL A 31 -6.80 -2.27 0.50
CA VAL A 31 -7.81 -1.20 0.65
C VAL A 31 -8.90 -1.41 -0.40
N LYS A 32 -10.15 -1.37 0.04
CA LYS A 32 -11.33 -1.53 -0.81
C LYS A 32 -11.88 -0.14 -1.16
N PRO A 33 -12.28 0.10 -2.41
CA PRO A 33 -13.04 1.29 -2.73
C PRO A 33 -14.40 1.24 -2.03
N GLU A 34 -14.87 2.38 -1.52
CA GLU A 34 -16.24 2.51 -1.01
C GLU A 34 -17.24 2.34 -2.16
N HIS A 35 -16.91 2.94 -3.31
CA HIS A 35 -17.68 2.82 -4.54
C HIS A 35 -16.83 2.31 -5.69
N LEU A 36 -17.17 1.12 -6.19
CA LEU A 36 -16.58 0.55 -7.40
C LEU A 36 -17.55 0.70 -8.58
N ILE A 37 -17.11 1.42 -9.61
CA ILE A 37 -17.86 1.67 -10.85
C ILE A 37 -17.10 1.01 -11.99
N VAL A 38 -17.77 0.14 -12.75
CA VAL A 38 -17.10 -0.68 -13.76
C VAL A 38 -17.81 -0.60 -15.10
N ASP A 39 -17.01 -0.56 -16.15
CA ASP A 39 -17.45 -0.80 -17.52
C ASP A 39 -17.87 -2.27 -17.68
N LYS A 40 -19.16 -2.48 -17.95
CA LYS A 40 -19.77 -3.81 -18.06
C LYS A 40 -19.31 -4.60 -19.29
N SER A 41 -18.60 -3.95 -20.22
CA SER A 41 -18.04 -4.64 -21.40
C SER A 41 -16.72 -5.38 -21.10
N LEU A 42 -16.09 -5.12 -19.96
CA LEU A 42 -14.84 -5.76 -19.56
C LEU A 42 -15.06 -7.24 -19.23
N THR A 43 -14.08 -8.06 -19.61
CA THR A 43 -14.02 -9.44 -19.12
C THR A 43 -13.77 -9.45 -17.61
N GLN A 44 -14.29 -10.46 -16.90
CA GLN A 44 -14.10 -10.57 -15.45
C GLN A 44 -12.62 -10.64 -15.07
N THR A 45 -11.79 -11.30 -15.90
CA THR A 45 -10.34 -11.38 -15.69
C THR A 45 -9.65 -10.02 -15.80
N GLN A 46 -9.99 -9.23 -16.82
CA GLN A 46 -9.43 -7.89 -16.99
C GLN A 46 -9.88 -6.94 -15.87
N LEU A 47 -11.17 -6.98 -15.52
CA LEU A 47 -11.71 -6.20 -14.41
C LEU A 47 -10.98 -6.52 -13.10
N ALA A 48 -10.86 -7.81 -12.75
CA ALA A 48 -10.19 -8.24 -11.54
C ALA A 48 -8.70 -7.85 -11.51
N ALA A 49 -8.00 -7.96 -12.65
CA ALA A 49 -6.60 -7.56 -12.73
C ALA A 49 -6.42 -6.03 -12.57
N ASN A 50 -7.27 -5.23 -13.22
CA ASN A 50 -7.21 -3.78 -13.12
C ASN A 50 -7.57 -3.29 -11.71
N GLU A 51 -8.60 -3.87 -11.10
CA GLU A 51 -9.01 -3.53 -9.73
C GLU A 51 -7.92 -3.90 -8.73
N TYR A 52 -7.35 -5.11 -8.87
CA TYR A 52 -6.31 -5.60 -7.97
C TYR A 52 -5.10 -4.67 -7.95
N VAL A 53 -4.56 -4.32 -9.13
CA VAL A 53 -3.35 -3.49 -9.20
C VAL A 53 -3.60 -2.06 -8.71
N ALA A 54 -4.78 -1.50 -8.97
CA ALA A 54 -5.16 -0.18 -8.47
C ALA A 54 -5.32 -0.18 -6.93
N ARG A 55 -5.93 -1.23 -6.36
CA ARG A 55 -6.07 -1.39 -4.91
C ARG A 55 -4.74 -1.69 -4.24
N GLU A 56 -3.85 -2.44 -4.88
CA GLU A 56 -2.50 -2.69 -4.37
C GLU A 56 -1.70 -1.38 -4.25
N TYR A 57 -1.78 -0.51 -5.27
CA TYR A 57 -1.13 0.79 -5.23
C TYR A 57 -1.77 1.76 -4.22
N ALA A 58 -3.09 1.77 -4.07
CA ALA A 58 -3.75 2.53 -3.00
C ALA A 58 -3.34 2.01 -1.60
N THR A 59 -3.17 0.70 -1.46
CA THR A 59 -2.71 0.09 -0.20
C THR A 59 -1.28 0.50 0.12
N PHE A 60 -0.40 0.61 -0.88
CA PHE A 60 0.93 1.23 -0.70
C PHE A 60 0.82 2.63 -0.10
N TRP A 61 -0.06 3.48 -0.63
CA TRP A 61 -0.25 4.83 -0.09
C TRP A 61 -0.81 4.82 1.33
N ASN A 62 -1.66 3.84 1.68
CA ASN A 62 -2.20 3.70 3.03
C ASN A 62 -1.18 3.17 4.06
N THR A 63 -0.33 2.22 3.68
CA THR A 63 0.56 1.53 4.63
C THR A 63 2.01 2.01 4.59
N GLY A 64 2.47 2.51 3.44
CA GLY A 64 3.88 2.79 3.19
C GLY A 64 4.72 1.56 2.83
N GLU A 65 4.11 0.36 2.70
CA GLU A 65 4.81 -0.87 2.36
C GLU A 65 5.34 -0.84 0.91
N GLU A 66 6.64 -0.61 0.75
CA GLU A 66 7.26 -0.33 -0.56
C GLU A 66 7.14 -1.48 -1.57
N SER A 67 7.03 -2.72 -1.08
CA SER A 67 6.82 -3.90 -1.93
C SER A 67 5.54 -3.79 -2.74
N LEU A 68 4.48 -3.20 -2.19
CA LEU A 68 3.21 -2.99 -2.88
C LEU A 68 3.35 -2.04 -4.08
N ALA A 69 4.15 -0.97 -3.95
CA ALA A 69 4.44 -0.10 -5.09
C ALA A 69 5.22 -0.83 -6.18
N ARG A 70 6.22 -1.64 -5.81
CA ARG A 70 7.01 -2.45 -6.77
C ARG A 70 6.17 -3.53 -7.45
N ASN A 71 5.16 -4.04 -6.74
CA ASN A 71 4.22 -5.01 -7.28
C ASN A 71 3.17 -4.36 -8.18
N ALA A 72 2.66 -3.19 -7.83
CA ALA A 72 1.61 -2.56 -8.62
C ALA A 72 2.15 -1.85 -9.87
N LEU A 73 3.30 -1.18 -9.76
CA LEU A 73 3.88 -0.37 -10.83
C LEU A 73 4.80 -1.21 -11.73
N ALA A 74 4.78 -0.92 -13.02
CA ALA A 74 5.75 -1.48 -13.96
C ALA A 74 7.16 -0.93 -13.68
N ILE A 75 8.21 -1.71 -14.00
CA ILE A 75 9.59 -1.27 -13.78
C ILE A 75 9.92 0.02 -14.57
N ASN A 76 9.30 0.19 -15.73
CA ASN A 76 9.39 1.35 -16.61
C ASN A 76 8.19 2.30 -16.46
N PHE A 77 7.50 2.27 -15.32
CA PHE A 77 6.36 3.15 -15.03
C PHE A 77 6.69 4.62 -15.28
N ILE A 78 5.78 5.32 -15.95
CA ILE A 78 5.90 6.74 -16.27
C ILE A 78 4.87 7.56 -15.49
N ASP A 79 5.35 8.36 -14.55
CA ASP A 79 4.59 9.45 -13.94
C ASP A 79 4.48 10.59 -14.98
N LYS A 80 3.25 10.92 -15.40
CA LYS A 80 2.96 11.94 -16.41
C LYS A 80 2.77 13.34 -15.81
N THR A 81 2.64 13.44 -14.49
CA THR A 81 2.46 14.71 -13.77
C THR A 81 3.43 14.83 -12.58
N PRO A 82 4.72 14.47 -12.75
CA PRO A 82 5.65 14.45 -11.63
C PRO A 82 5.92 15.89 -11.17
N PRO A 83 5.97 16.15 -9.86
CA PRO A 83 6.63 17.33 -9.33
C PRO A 83 8.08 17.40 -9.80
N GLU A 84 8.61 18.62 -9.89
CA GLU A 84 9.98 18.85 -10.33
C GLU A 84 10.99 18.01 -9.52
N GLY A 85 11.88 17.33 -10.23
CA GLY A 85 12.93 16.49 -9.62
C GLY A 85 12.47 15.11 -9.15
N ARG A 86 11.18 14.74 -9.25
CA ARG A 86 10.75 13.37 -8.94
C ARG A 86 11.31 12.37 -9.96
N LYS A 87 11.87 11.27 -9.45
CA LYS A 87 12.38 10.16 -10.28
C LYS A 87 11.22 9.42 -10.94
N GLN A 88 11.46 8.93 -12.16
CA GLN A 88 10.56 8.01 -12.86
C GLN A 88 10.68 6.58 -12.30
N GLY A 89 9.69 5.74 -12.63
CA GLY A 89 9.57 4.38 -12.11
C GLY A 89 9.08 4.33 -10.65
N PRO A 90 8.99 3.12 -10.06
CA PRO A 90 8.41 2.92 -8.73
C PRO A 90 9.10 3.70 -7.60
N GLU A 91 10.40 3.98 -7.74
CA GLU A 91 11.18 4.75 -6.76
C GLU A 91 10.65 6.15 -6.52
N GLY A 92 10.07 6.80 -7.54
CA GLY A 92 9.50 8.14 -7.39
C GLY A 92 8.39 8.18 -6.36
N ALA A 93 7.44 7.25 -6.46
CA ALA A 93 6.32 7.11 -5.54
C ALA A 93 6.79 6.69 -4.14
N ILE A 94 7.71 5.73 -4.04
CA ILE A 94 8.28 5.25 -2.78
C ILE A 94 8.94 6.40 -2.00
N LEU A 95 9.78 7.21 -2.66
CA LEU A 95 10.43 8.34 -2.03
C LEU A 95 9.44 9.42 -1.62
N ALA A 96 8.39 9.66 -2.42
CA ALA A 96 7.32 10.61 -2.07
C ALA A 96 6.54 10.15 -0.83
N SER A 97 6.13 8.87 -0.75
CA SER A 97 5.45 8.29 0.40
C SER A 97 6.34 8.36 1.66
N ARG A 98 7.61 7.98 1.55
CA ARG A 98 8.57 8.07 2.66
C ARG A 98 8.71 9.51 3.16
N ALA A 99 8.89 10.47 2.25
CA ALA A 99 9.02 11.88 2.58
C ALA A 99 7.74 12.43 3.24
N PHE A 100 6.56 12.07 2.73
CA PHE A 100 5.32 12.56 3.32
C PHE A 100 5.07 11.97 4.72
N ARG A 101 5.44 10.70 4.93
CA ARG A 101 5.39 10.05 6.25
C ARG A 101 6.40 10.59 7.25
N THR A 102 7.44 11.33 6.84
CA THR A 102 8.24 12.09 7.81
C THR A 102 7.46 13.25 8.42
N ALA A 103 6.48 13.81 7.69
CA ALA A 103 5.58 14.83 8.20
C ALA A 103 4.39 14.22 8.94
N VAL A 104 3.77 13.20 8.35
CA VAL A 104 2.53 12.57 8.83
C VAL A 104 2.78 11.06 9.06
N PRO A 105 3.40 10.66 10.19
CA PRO A 105 3.79 9.26 10.42
C PRO A 105 2.60 8.28 10.45
N ASP A 106 1.43 8.75 10.88
CA ASP A 106 0.18 7.99 10.97
C ASP A 106 -0.69 8.08 9.71
N LEU A 107 -0.12 8.54 8.58
CA LEU A 107 -0.86 8.73 7.33
C LEU A 107 -1.64 7.47 6.92
N ARG A 108 -2.92 7.69 6.62
CA ARG A 108 -3.85 6.74 6.02
C ARG A 108 -4.33 7.24 4.67
N CYS A 109 -4.75 6.30 3.85
CA CYS A 109 -5.34 6.55 2.54
C CYS A 109 -6.54 5.63 2.37
N ASP A 110 -7.70 6.25 2.19
CA ASP A 110 -8.93 5.56 1.80
C ASP A 110 -9.16 5.75 0.29
N VAL A 111 -9.95 4.85 -0.29
CA VAL A 111 -10.38 4.93 -1.69
C VAL A 111 -11.87 5.19 -1.70
N GLU A 112 -12.28 6.45 -1.86
CA GLU A 112 -13.70 6.79 -1.87
C GLU A 112 -14.38 6.23 -3.13
N GLN A 113 -13.73 6.37 -4.28
CA GLN A 113 -14.27 5.88 -5.55
C GLN A 113 -13.17 5.26 -6.41
N MET A 114 -13.52 4.18 -7.09
CA MET A 114 -12.71 3.58 -8.13
C MET A 114 -13.55 3.35 -9.38
N ILE A 115 -13.08 3.85 -10.52
CA ILE A 115 -13.74 3.69 -11.82
C ILE A 115 -12.82 2.88 -12.72
N ILE A 116 -13.31 1.78 -13.30
CA ILE A 116 -12.53 0.94 -14.21
C ILE A 116 -13.21 0.89 -15.57
N SER A 117 -12.49 1.30 -16.61
CA SER A 117 -12.94 1.22 -18.00
C SER A 117 -11.78 0.98 -18.95
N GLY A 118 -11.93 0.03 -19.87
CA GLY A 118 -10.85 -0.40 -20.75
C GLY A 118 -9.60 -0.83 -19.97
N ASN A 119 -8.47 -0.22 -20.29
CA ASN A 119 -7.19 -0.40 -19.60
C ASN A 119 -6.87 0.75 -18.63
N ARG A 120 -7.90 1.46 -18.16
CA ARG A 120 -7.78 2.56 -17.20
C ARG A 120 -8.46 2.21 -15.89
N ALA A 121 -7.85 2.68 -14.80
CA ALA A 121 -8.48 2.76 -13.49
C ALA A 121 -8.33 4.19 -12.96
N VAL A 122 -9.40 4.79 -12.45
CA VAL A 122 -9.37 6.08 -11.77
C VAL A 122 -9.59 5.81 -10.29
N SER A 123 -8.74 6.37 -9.42
CA SER A 123 -8.91 6.32 -7.98
C SER A 123 -9.09 7.71 -7.42
N HIS A 124 -10.23 7.97 -6.77
CA HIS A 124 -10.42 9.12 -5.91
C HIS A 124 -10.03 8.72 -4.49
N LEU A 125 -8.99 9.39 -3.97
CA LEU A 125 -8.31 9.03 -2.74
C LEU A 125 -8.54 10.10 -1.68
N HIS A 126 -8.70 9.67 -0.44
CA HIS A 126 -8.74 10.54 0.73
C HIS A 126 -7.57 10.23 1.65
N PHE A 127 -6.73 11.22 1.88
CA PHE A 127 -5.56 11.13 2.75
C PHE A 127 -5.83 11.84 4.06
N HIS A 128 -5.58 11.15 5.17
CA HIS A 128 -5.75 11.71 6.49
C HIS A 128 -4.69 11.24 7.49
N GLY A 129 -4.49 12.05 8.53
CA GLY A 129 -3.53 11.76 9.59
C GLY A 129 -3.27 12.97 10.47
N THR A 130 -2.12 12.96 11.13
CA THR A 130 -1.74 13.98 12.11
C THR A 130 -0.33 14.49 11.83
N PHE A 131 -0.18 15.80 11.58
CA PHE A 131 1.11 16.44 11.42
C PHE A 131 1.84 16.53 12.76
N THR A 132 2.68 15.53 13.02
CA THR A 132 3.49 15.40 14.24
C THR A 132 4.99 15.33 13.96
N GLY A 133 5.36 15.12 12.69
CA GLY A 133 6.73 15.05 12.24
C GLY A 133 7.23 16.37 11.66
N THR A 134 8.00 16.29 10.57
CA THR A 134 8.67 17.43 9.95
C THR A 134 8.36 17.56 8.47
N PHE A 135 8.15 18.79 8.02
CA PHE A 135 7.99 19.15 6.62
C PHE A 135 8.85 20.38 6.31
N GLY A 136 9.98 20.18 5.63
CA GLY A 136 10.98 21.23 5.44
C GLY A 136 11.48 21.78 6.78
N LYS A 137 11.21 23.07 7.06
CA LYS A 137 11.54 23.73 8.33
C LYS A 137 10.40 23.67 9.37
N LEU A 138 9.21 23.22 8.97
CA LEU A 138 8.03 23.15 9.84
C LEU A 138 8.08 21.90 10.70
N LYS A 139 7.64 22.05 11.95
CA LYS A 139 7.44 20.97 12.91
C LYS A 139 5.96 20.87 13.26
N GLY A 140 5.42 19.66 13.13
CA GLY A 140 4.04 19.36 13.48
C GLY A 140 3.78 19.54 14.97
N LYS A 141 2.57 20.01 15.29
CA LYS A 141 2.06 20.20 16.65
C LYS A 141 0.77 19.39 16.89
N GLY A 142 0.44 18.47 16.00
CA GLY A 142 -0.78 17.68 16.05
C GLY A 142 -1.91 18.16 15.13
N GLN A 143 -1.63 19.03 14.16
CA GLN A 143 -2.64 19.49 13.20
C GLN A 143 -3.21 18.30 12.43
N LYS A 144 -4.51 18.35 12.15
CA LYS A 144 -5.15 17.36 11.29
C LYS A 144 -4.78 17.60 9.84
N ILE A 145 -4.40 16.51 9.17
CA ILE A 145 -4.20 16.44 7.73
C ILE A 145 -5.41 15.71 7.17
N ASP A 146 -6.01 16.30 6.15
CA ASP A 146 -7.25 15.83 5.53
C ASP A 146 -7.35 16.45 4.12
N PHE A 147 -6.98 15.70 3.09
CA PHE A 147 -6.99 16.20 1.72
C PHE A 147 -7.26 15.07 0.73
N ILE A 148 -7.69 15.45 -0.46
CA ILE A 148 -8.03 14.50 -1.53
C ILE A 148 -6.93 14.44 -2.59
N ALA A 149 -6.89 13.32 -3.31
CA ALA A 149 -6.17 13.17 -4.56
C ALA A 149 -7.00 12.41 -5.59
N THR A 150 -6.71 12.59 -6.86
CA THR A 150 -7.27 11.77 -7.93
C THR A 150 -6.17 11.30 -8.85
N ASP A 151 -6.11 9.99 -9.03
CA ASP A 151 -5.17 9.32 -9.91
C ASP A 151 -5.90 8.66 -11.07
N ILE A 152 -5.31 8.73 -12.24
CA ILE A 152 -5.73 8.00 -13.45
C ILE A 152 -4.58 7.08 -13.84
N TYR A 153 -4.79 5.78 -13.75
CA TYR A 153 -3.82 4.75 -14.09
C TYR A 153 -4.04 4.23 -15.51
N GLU A 154 -2.95 4.07 -16.25
CA GLU A 154 -2.88 3.24 -17.44
C GLU A 154 -2.29 1.88 -17.06
N ILE A 155 -2.99 0.81 -17.41
CA ILE A 155 -2.67 -0.56 -17.01
C ILE A 155 -2.33 -1.40 -18.25
N SER A 156 -1.24 -2.16 -18.18
CA SER A 156 -0.87 -3.18 -19.16
C SER A 156 -0.26 -4.36 -18.42
N ASP A 157 -0.58 -5.58 -18.86
CA ASP A 157 0.01 -6.82 -18.34
C ASP A 157 -0.06 -6.94 -16.81
N GLY A 158 -1.18 -6.49 -16.23
CA GLY A 158 -1.43 -6.53 -14.78
C GLY A 158 -0.60 -5.53 -13.97
N LYS A 159 0.00 -4.52 -14.60
CA LYS A 159 0.83 -3.48 -13.96
C LYS A 159 0.35 -2.09 -14.39
N ILE A 160 0.49 -1.12 -13.50
CA ILE A 160 0.33 0.30 -13.85
C ILE A 160 1.59 0.74 -14.59
N VAL A 161 1.45 1.09 -15.87
CA VAL A 161 2.58 1.52 -16.74
C VAL A 161 2.71 3.04 -16.82
N ALA A 162 1.64 3.77 -16.53
CA ALA A 162 1.69 5.22 -16.39
C ALA A 162 0.57 5.73 -15.48
N ASN A 163 0.72 6.94 -14.92
CA ASN A 163 -0.37 7.64 -14.28
C ASN A 163 -0.40 9.14 -14.60
N TRP A 164 -1.55 9.74 -14.38
CA TRP A 164 -1.74 11.17 -14.17
C TRP A 164 -2.34 11.35 -12.78
N HIS A 165 -1.91 12.34 -12.03
CA HIS A 165 -2.41 12.56 -10.68
C HIS A 165 -2.53 14.05 -10.35
N ILE A 166 -3.44 14.36 -9.44
CA ILE A 166 -3.57 15.68 -8.83
C ILE A 166 -3.98 15.53 -7.37
N GLU A 167 -3.25 16.20 -6.49
CA GLU A 167 -3.60 16.34 -5.07
C GLU A 167 -4.11 17.75 -4.79
N ASP A 168 -5.01 17.88 -3.80
CA ASP A 168 -5.37 19.18 -3.23
C ASP A 168 -4.24 19.71 -2.32
N ASN A 169 -3.13 20.06 -2.97
CA ASN A 169 -1.95 20.60 -2.32
C ASN A 169 -2.23 21.95 -1.64
N LEU A 170 -3.23 22.71 -2.09
CA LEU A 170 -3.60 23.98 -1.44
C LEU A 170 -4.16 23.72 -0.04
N THR A 171 -5.10 22.78 0.10
CA THR A 171 -5.62 22.37 1.40
C THR A 171 -4.52 21.80 2.28
N LEU A 172 -3.69 20.90 1.74
CA LEU A 172 -2.58 20.31 2.48
C LEU A 172 -1.59 21.37 3.01
N MET A 173 -1.16 22.32 2.18
CA MET A 173 -0.19 23.35 2.58
C MET A 173 -0.76 24.27 3.69
N LYS A 174 -2.05 24.60 3.64
CA LYS A 174 -2.72 25.34 4.73
C LYS A 174 -2.75 24.53 6.02
N GLN A 175 -3.07 23.24 5.96
CA GLN A 175 -3.11 22.36 7.13
C GLN A 175 -1.73 22.16 7.79
N LEU A 176 -0.67 22.14 6.97
CA LEU A 176 0.71 22.11 7.45
C LEU A 176 1.17 23.46 8.05
N GLY A 177 0.43 24.54 7.82
CA GLY A 177 0.82 25.91 8.20
C GLY A 177 1.95 26.47 7.34
N ALA A 178 2.05 26.01 6.09
CA ALA A 178 3.01 26.49 5.10
C ALA A 178 2.48 27.65 4.25
N LEU A 179 1.17 27.95 4.35
CA LEU A 179 0.45 29.05 3.70
C LEU A 179 -0.51 29.72 4.68
#